data_AF-A0A0P0NW68-F1
#
_entry.id   AF-A0A0P0NW68-F1
#
_cell.length_a   1.000
_cell.length_b   1.000
_cell.length_c   1.000
_cell.angle_alpha   90.00
_cell.angle_beta   90.00
_cell.angle_gamma   90.00
#
_symmetry.space_group_name_H-M   'P 1'
#
loop_
_entity.id
_entity.type
_entity.pdbx_description
1 polymer ?
#
loop_
_entity_poly.entity_id
_entity_poly.type
_entity_poly.pdbx_seq_one_letter_code
_entity_poly.pdbx_strand_id
1 'polypeptide(L)'
;MKIDRRKALAFLGLGGTAGAGSSVSAQALTPHKGAVAFEHGVASGDPGQTRVILWTRVTLKAPSGGDVLVELQVASDPDFKTLVQTRKGLTARPGADWTIKVDLDGPGLKPGTDYWYRFVAHGVTSPVGRTRTLPAGPTKDVVLAVASCSLYSNGYFNAYDAIARLPRVDAVLHLGDYIYEYGGEPKDYGMNSPVAAQRMPDPLHEIVSLDDYRRRHARYKSDPMLQAAHARAPWIVVWDDHETANDSWQGGAENHDPDKGEGDWAARKAAALKAYYEWMPIREPSAGTLPEASWRGFQFGDVATLLMTETRLTARSEQLSYATDLPIVDGKPDVAAFSAKWKDPARRLLGEAQAQWLAGQVKASVKAGSAWQVLGNQIVMARVAGPNLKTLLGDRFEPALAKLPASVRERVVQGVALSALGLPYNLDAWDGYPADRERLYDLFKSAGAHPIVLSGDSHSFWANELFDQGGSKRVAAEFGTTGITSPGYGDILPGIPLGQAFAARNPEVKFADPGAKGFVLLTLEHGRATSEMIAVSTILAPTYTTRVLKRFVVTPTGGGGVEALAEA
;
A
#
# COMPACT_ATOMS: atom_id res chain seq x y z
N MET A 1 11.29 -11.56 -42.36
CA MET A 1 10.62 -11.09 -41.13
C MET A 1 11.46 -11.54 -39.96
N LYS A 2 12.29 -10.65 -39.40
CA LYS A 2 13.20 -10.98 -38.29
C LYS A 2 12.45 -10.79 -36.97
N ILE A 3 12.28 -11.86 -36.22
CA ILE A 3 11.69 -11.83 -34.88
C ILE A 3 12.79 -11.34 -33.91
N ASP A 4 12.50 -10.25 -33.21
CA ASP A 4 13.37 -9.64 -32.21
C ASP A 4 13.44 -10.50 -30.94
N ARG A 5 14.65 -10.75 -30.44
CA ARG A 5 14.93 -11.50 -29.20
C ARG A 5 14.24 -10.89 -27.97
N ARG A 6 13.87 -9.60 -27.99
CA ARG A 6 13.13 -8.93 -26.90
C ARG A 6 11.70 -9.44 -26.70
N LYS A 7 11.07 -10.04 -27.72
CA LYS A 7 9.72 -10.61 -27.59
C LYS A 7 9.70 -12.10 -27.21
N ALA A 8 10.83 -12.79 -27.33
CA ALA A 8 10.93 -14.22 -27.03
C ALA A 8 11.09 -14.53 -25.54
N LEU A 9 11.62 -13.59 -24.73
CA LEU A 9 11.77 -13.74 -23.29
C LEU A 9 10.52 -13.37 -22.47
N ALA A 10 9.53 -12.71 -23.09
CA ALA A 10 8.24 -12.40 -22.46
C ALA A 10 7.25 -13.59 -22.45
N PHE A 11 7.58 -14.71 -23.10
CA PHE A 11 6.65 -15.83 -23.32
C PHE A 11 6.98 -17.12 -22.54
N LEU A 12 8.04 -17.15 -21.73
CA LEU A 12 8.49 -18.36 -21.05
C LEU A 12 8.29 -18.38 -19.52
N GLY A 13 7.51 -17.46 -18.95
CA GLY A 13 7.35 -17.35 -17.48
C GLY A 13 5.92 -17.36 -16.92
N LEU A 14 4.87 -17.30 -17.74
CA LEU A 14 3.48 -17.15 -17.29
C LEU A 14 2.62 -18.32 -17.75
N GLY A 15 2.77 -19.46 -17.08
CA GLY A 15 1.91 -20.64 -17.22
C GLY A 15 0.94 -20.77 -16.05
N GLY A 16 -0.02 -19.85 -15.92
CA GLY A 16 -1.19 -20.01 -15.04
C GLY A 16 -2.37 -20.58 -15.84
N THR A 17 -2.84 -21.77 -15.49
CA THR A 17 -3.98 -22.42 -16.16
C THR A 17 -5.29 -22.18 -15.40
N ALA A 18 -6.30 -21.61 -16.07
CA ALA A 18 -7.72 -21.85 -15.79
C ALA A 18 -8.63 -21.50 -17.00
N GLY A 19 -9.13 -22.53 -17.70
CA GLY A 19 -10.33 -22.60 -18.58
C GLY A 19 -10.37 -21.81 -19.91
N ALA A 20 -10.68 -22.34 -21.10
CA ALA A 20 -11.30 -23.60 -21.52
C ALA A 20 -10.86 -23.96 -22.97
N GLY A 21 -10.77 -25.27 -23.28
CA GLY A 21 -10.73 -25.75 -24.67
C GLY A 21 -9.35 -25.86 -25.35
N SER A 22 -8.34 -26.44 -24.69
CA SER A 22 -7.22 -27.09 -25.39
C SER A 22 -6.68 -28.19 -24.49
N SER A 23 -6.40 -29.38 -25.03
CA SER A 23 -5.85 -30.50 -24.28
C SER A 23 -4.44 -30.19 -23.79
N VAL A 24 -4.34 -29.57 -22.61
CA VAL A 24 -3.10 -29.45 -21.87
C VAL A 24 -2.77 -30.84 -21.34
N SER A 25 -1.67 -31.44 -21.80
CA SER A 25 -1.14 -32.64 -21.15
C SER A 25 -0.96 -32.33 -19.67
N ALA A 26 -1.72 -33.00 -18.81
CA ALA A 26 -1.59 -32.87 -17.37
C ALA A 26 -0.13 -33.20 -17.01
N GLN A 27 0.63 -32.20 -16.55
CA GLN A 27 1.96 -32.45 -15.99
C GLN A 27 1.78 -33.46 -14.85
N ALA A 28 2.54 -34.55 -14.91
CA ALA A 28 2.51 -35.58 -13.87
C ALA A 28 2.89 -34.95 -12.53
N LEU A 29 1.99 -35.05 -11.55
CA LEU A 29 2.26 -34.60 -10.18
C LEU A 29 3.46 -35.39 -9.64
N THR A 30 4.47 -34.67 -9.14
CA THR A 30 5.58 -35.29 -8.40
C THR A 30 5.34 -35.01 -6.92
N PRO A 31 4.70 -35.91 -6.16
CA PRO A 31 4.25 -35.57 -4.81
C PRO A 31 5.41 -35.46 -3.82
N HIS A 32 5.40 -34.40 -3.02
CA HIS A 32 6.16 -34.33 -1.78
C HIS A 32 5.53 -35.29 -0.75
N LYS A 33 6.36 -36.06 -0.03
CA LYS A 33 5.90 -37.03 1.00
C LYS A 33 6.32 -36.66 2.42
N GLY A 34 7.09 -35.58 2.59
CA GLY A 34 7.62 -35.16 3.88
C GLY A 34 6.60 -34.42 4.75
N ALA A 35 7.04 -34.08 5.97
CA ALA A 35 6.27 -33.27 6.89
C ALA A 35 6.15 -31.82 6.40
N VAL A 36 5.01 -31.20 6.68
CA VAL A 36 4.68 -29.83 6.28
C VAL A 36 4.18 -29.02 7.48
N ALA A 37 4.17 -27.69 7.35
CA ALA A 37 3.58 -26.76 8.31
C ALA A 37 3.01 -25.52 7.60
N PHE A 38 2.29 -24.68 8.33
CA PHE A 38 1.78 -23.38 7.86
C PHE A 38 2.43 -22.24 8.66
N GLU A 39 3.73 -22.04 8.47
CA GLU A 39 4.52 -21.08 9.27
C GLU A 39 4.23 -19.61 8.93
N HIS A 40 3.57 -19.36 7.80
CA HIS A 40 3.29 -18.02 7.27
C HIS A 40 1.82 -17.62 7.41
N GLY A 41 1.06 -18.38 8.21
CA GLY A 41 -0.35 -18.15 8.47
C GLY A 41 -1.26 -18.32 7.25
N VAL A 42 -2.38 -17.62 7.30
CA VAL A 42 -3.40 -17.57 6.25
C VAL A 42 -3.78 -16.12 6.01
N ALA A 43 -4.24 -15.80 4.81
CA ALA A 43 -4.74 -14.47 4.46
C ALA A 43 -5.96 -14.58 3.57
N SER A 44 -6.80 -13.55 3.58
CA SER A 44 -7.88 -13.41 2.62
C SER A 44 -7.87 -12.00 2.05
N GLY A 45 -8.43 -11.80 0.87
CA GLY A 45 -8.36 -10.50 0.21
C GLY A 45 -9.15 -10.40 -1.07
N ASP A 46 -9.11 -9.20 -1.66
CA ASP A 46 -9.96 -8.79 -2.77
C ASP A 46 -11.40 -9.37 -2.64
N PRO A 47 -12.15 -9.01 -1.60
CA PRO A 47 -13.50 -9.52 -1.43
C PRO A 47 -14.42 -8.95 -2.53
N GLY A 48 -15.41 -9.72 -2.94
CA GLY A 48 -16.57 -9.28 -3.70
C GLY A 48 -17.85 -9.68 -2.97
N GLN A 49 -19.03 -9.45 -3.58
CA GLN A 49 -20.30 -9.80 -2.95
C GLN A 49 -20.48 -11.31 -2.75
N THR A 50 -19.91 -12.12 -3.64
CA THR A 50 -20.04 -13.60 -3.61
C THR A 50 -18.72 -14.29 -3.93
N ARG A 51 -17.60 -13.62 -3.67
CA ARG A 51 -16.25 -14.15 -3.93
C ARG A 51 -15.21 -13.56 -3.01
N VAL A 52 -14.11 -14.27 -2.81
CA VAL A 52 -12.97 -13.80 -2.01
C VAL A 52 -11.70 -14.60 -2.32
N ILE A 53 -10.53 -13.97 -2.28
CA ILE A 53 -9.26 -14.69 -2.35
C ILE A 53 -8.95 -15.29 -1.00
N LEU A 54 -8.60 -16.57 -0.96
CA LEU A 54 -8.08 -17.27 0.22
C LEU A 54 -6.65 -17.74 -0.07
N TRP A 55 -5.72 -17.43 0.83
CA TRP A 55 -4.30 -17.61 0.64
C TRP A 55 -3.63 -18.32 1.83
N THR A 56 -2.62 -19.15 1.53
CA THR A 56 -1.64 -19.64 2.51
C THR A 56 -0.35 -20.06 1.80
N ARG A 57 0.69 -20.41 2.55
CA ARG A 57 1.88 -21.10 2.06
C ARG A 57 2.13 -22.37 2.85
N VAL A 58 2.38 -23.47 2.14
CA VAL A 58 2.80 -24.73 2.74
C VAL A 58 4.32 -24.70 2.93
N THR A 59 4.78 -24.70 4.18
CA THR A 59 6.20 -24.81 4.51
C THR A 59 6.61 -26.28 4.54
N LEU A 60 7.61 -26.66 3.74
CA LEU A 60 8.20 -27.99 3.77
C LEU A 60 9.23 -28.10 4.90
N LYS A 61 9.22 -29.20 5.66
CA LYS A 61 10.23 -29.45 6.73
C LYS A 61 11.51 -30.13 6.23
N ALA A 62 11.54 -30.51 4.96
CA ALA A 62 12.72 -31.03 4.28
C ALA A 62 12.77 -30.50 2.84
N PRO A 63 13.97 -30.24 2.27
CA PRO A 63 14.10 -29.81 0.89
C PRO A 63 13.40 -30.78 -0.08
N SER A 64 12.63 -30.23 -1.01
CA SER A 64 11.92 -31.01 -2.02
C SER A 64 11.57 -30.12 -3.20
N GLY A 65 11.53 -30.69 -4.40
CA GLY A 65 10.91 -30.09 -5.57
C GLY A 65 9.50 -30.63 -5.84
N GLY A 66 8.90 -31.31 -4.86
CA GLY A 66 7.61 -31.98 -5.04
C GLY A 66 6.40 -31.08 -4.76
N ASP A 67 5.28 -31.42 -5.38
CA ASP A 67 3.96 -30.82 -5.19
C ASP A 67 3.33 -31.30 -3.87
N VAL A 68 2.59 -30.42 -3.18
CA VAL A 68 1.79 -30.78 -2.00
C VAL A 68 0.31 -30.63 -2.31
N LEU A 69 -0.47 -31.69 -2.05
CA LEU A 69 -1.92 -31.63 -2.13
C LEU A 69 -2.49 -30.92 -0.90
N VAL A 70 -3.40 -29.99 -1.16
CA VAL A 70 -4.04 -29.14 -0.14
C VAL A 70 -5.56 -29.25 -0.29
N GLU A 71 -6.22 -29.34 0.86
CA GLU A 71 -7.65 -29.15 0.98
C GLU A 71 -7.94 -27.77 1.61
N LEU A 72 -8.89 -27.04 1.03
CA LEU A 72 -9.46 -25.83 1.61
C LEU A 72 -10.84 -26.13 2.16
N GLN A 73 -11.10 -25.73 3.39
CA GLN A 73 -12.40 -25.79 4.05
C GLN A 73 -12.87 -24.38 4.39
N VAL A 74 -14.15 -24.10 4.11
CA VAL A 74 -14.81 -22.81 4.42
C VAL A 74 -16.12 -23.10 5.13
N ALA A 75 -16.35 -22.40 6.23
CA ALA A 75 -17.48 -22.58 7.14
C ALA A 75 -18.18 -21.27 7.43
N SER A 76 -19.47 -21.36 7.80
CA SER A 76 -20.26 -20.22 8.29
C SER A 76 -20.10 -19.97 9.79
N ASP A 77 -19.27 -20.77 10.47
CA ASP A 77 -19.03 -20.68 11.91
C ASP A 77 -17.55 -21.01 12.24
N PRO A 78 -17.00 -20.46 13.34
CA PRO A 78 -15.60 -20.62 13.71
C PRO A 78 -15.20 -22.05 14.11
N ASP A 79 -16.16 -22.88 14.52
CA ASP A 79 -15.91 -24.26 14.95
C ASP A 79 -15.93 -25.25 13.78
N PHE A 80 -16.20 -24.77 12.56
CA PHE A 80 -16.36 -25.58 11.34
C PHE A 80 -17.46 -26.65 11.46
N LYS A 81 -18.54 -26.36 12.21
CA LYS A 81 -19.71 -27.24 12.31
C LYS A 81 -20.50 -27.29 11.00
N THR A 82 -20.54 -26.18 10.28
CA THR A 82 -21.26 -26.02 9.01
C THR A 82 -20.30 -25.60 7.91
N LEU A 83 -19.81 -26.57 7.14
CA LEU A 83 -19.02 -26.32 5.94
C LEU A 83 -19.92 -25.79 4.82
N VAL A 84 -19.60 -24.61 4.30
CA VAL A 84 -20.27 -24.02 3.13
C VAL A 84 -19.54 -24.36 1.83
N GLN A 85 -18.24 -24.64 1.92
CA GLN A 85 -17.42 -24.98 0.77
C GLN A 85 -16.24 -25.88 1.16
N THR A 86 -15.93 -26.86 0.30
CA THR A 86 -14.70 -27.63 0.38
C THR A 86 -14.10 -27.72 -1.02
N ARG A 87 -12.78 -27.51 -1.11
CA ARG A 87 -12.01 -27.68 -2.34
C ARG A 87 -10.86 -28.64 -2.06
N LYS A 88 -10.87 -29.80 -2.72
CA LYS A 88 -9.81 -30.81 -2.64
C LYS A 88 -8.98 -30.78 -3.91
N GLY A 89 -7.77 -31.35 -3.83
CA GLY A 89 -6.89 -31.45 -4.99
C GLY A 89 -6.21 -30.14 -5.39
N LEU A 90 -6.27 -29.11 -4.54
CA LEU A 90 -5.44 -27.91 -4.72
C LEU A 90 -3.97 -28.34 -4.62
N THR A 91 -3.09 -27.72 -5.40
CA THR A 91 -1.69 -28.16 -5.47
C THR A 91 -0.76 -26.99 -5.19
N ALA A 92 -0.01 -27.06 -4.09
CA ALA A 92 1.05 -26.13 -3.76
C ALA A 92 2.32 -26.60 -4.48
N ARG A 93 2.89 -25.75 -5.34
CA ARG A 93 3.97 -26.14 -6.25
C ARG A 93 5.24 -25.32 -6.01
N PRO A 94 6.44 -25.89 -6.25
CA PRO A 94 7.70 -25.15 -6.17
C PRO A 94 7.73 -23.89 -7.04
N GLY A 95 7.10 -23.95 -8.22
CA GLY A 95 7.06 -22.85 -9.19
C GLY A 95 6.41 -21.57 -8.66
N ALA A 96 5.54 -21.68 -7.65
CA ALA A 96 4.87 -20.59 -6.94
C ALA A 96 5.26 -20.57 -5.45
N ASP A 97 6.44 -21.09 -5.10
CA ASP A 97 6.95 -21.15 -3.73
C ASP A 97 5.98 -21.82 -2.74
N TRP A 98 5.27 -22.86 -3.20
CA TRP A 98 4.28 -23.60 -2.43
C TRP A 98 3.19 -22.72 -1.79
N THR A 99 2.96 -21.53 -2.35
CA THR A 99 1.78 -20.74 -2.02
C THR A 99 0.55 -21.36 -2.68
N ILE A 100 -0.58 -21.19 -2.01
CA ILE A 100 -1.91 -21.49 -2.52
C ILE A 100 -2.68 -20.19 -2.49
N LYS A 101 -3.28 -19.85 -3.63
CA LYS A 101 -4.21 -18.74 -3.77
C LYS A 101 -5.45 -19.24 -4.49
N VAL A 102 -6.58 -19.23 -3.80
CA VAL A 102 -7.87 -19.66 -4.33
C VAL A 102 -8.76 -18.44 -4.47
N ASP A 103 -9.14 -18.11 -5.70
CA ASP A 103 -10.23 -17.17 -5.94
C ASP A 103 -11.54 -17.93 -5.75
N LEU A 104 -12.02 -17.91 -4.51
CA LEU A 104 -13.21 -18.64 -4.14
C LEU A 104 -14.42 -17.89 -4.66
N ASP A 105 -15.07 -18.43 -5.68
CA ASP A 105 -16.36 -18.00 -6.16
C ASP A 105 -17.41 -19.11 -5.99
N GLY A 106 -18.68 -18.73 -6.06
CA GLY A 106 -19.79 -19.67 -6.20
C GLY A 106 -20.98 -19.42 -5.27
N PRO A 107 -22.05 -20.22 -5.45
CA PRO A 107 -23.36 -20.01 -4.83
C PRO A 107 -23.38 -20.18 -3.30
N GLY A 108 -22.29 -20.63 -2.68
CA GLY A 108 -22.18 -20.80 -1.23
C GLY A 108 -21.86 -19.50 -0.46
N LEU A 109 -21.38 -18.46 -1.14
CA LEU A 109 -21.02 -17.18 -0.52
C LEU A 109 -22.13 -16.16 -0.70
N LYS A 110 -22.61 -15.60 0.42
CA LYS A 110 -23.63 -14.56 0.47
C LYS A 110 -22.99 -13.19 0.68
N PRO A 111 -23.58 -12.08 0.18
CA PRO A 111 -23.08 -10.73 0.44
C PRO A 111 -23.04 -10.38 1.94
N GLY A 112 -22.11 -9.53 2.34
CA GLY A 112 -22.02 -8.97 3.70
C GLY A 112 -21.95 -10.03 4.81
N THR A 113 -21.35 -11.18 4.53
CA THR A 113 -21.36 -12.35 5.41
C THR A 113 -19.95 -12.73 5.82
N ASP A 114 -19.78 -13.04 7.11
CA ASP A 114 -18.52 -13.56 7.63
C ASP A 114 -18.40 -15.06 7.38
N TYR A 115 -17.18 -15.50 7.05
CA TYR A 115 -16.83 -16.90 6.88
C TYR A 115 -15.51 -17.20 7.57
N TRP A 116 -15.35 -18.45 7.98
CA TRP A 116 -14.10 -18.98 8.53
C TRP A 116 -13.50 -19.99 7.57
N TYR A 117 -12.19 -19.97 7.41
CA TYR A 117 -11.51 -20.85 6.48
C TYR A 117 -10.19 -21.39 7.05
N ARG A 118 -9.82 -22.57 6.58
CA ARG A 118 -8.55 -23.23 6.92
C ARG A 118 -8.09 -24.14 5.79
N PHE A 119 -6.79 -24.37 5.74
CA PHE A 119 -6.15 -25.29 4.81
C PHE A 119 -5.68 -26.54 5.54
N VAL A 120 -5.71 -27.69 4.85
CA VAL A 120 -5.26 -28.97 5.38
C VAL A 120 -4.31 -29.62 4.38
N ALA A 121 -3.12 -30.00 4.84
CA ALA A 121 -2.11 -30.69 4.04
C ALA A 121 -1.38 -31.73 4.90
N HIS A 122 -1.29 -32.97 4.42
CA HIS A 122 -0.63 -34.09 5.11
C HIS A 122 -1.08 -34.25 6.59
N GLY A 123 -2.36 -34.05 6.88
CA GLY A 123 -2.92 -34.14 8.23
C GLY A 123 -2.66 -32.92 9.13
N VAL A 124 -1.87 -31.94 8.68
CA VAL A 124 -1.66 -30.67 9.39
C VAL A 124 -2.72 -29.67 8.93
N THR A 125 -3.28 -28.93 9.90
CA THR A 125 -4.27 -27.87 9.64
C THR A 125 -3.63 -26.51 9.87
N SER A 126 -3.90 -25.53 9.00
CA SER A 126 -3.44 -24.15 9.14
C SER A 126 -4.11 -23.46 10.34
N PRO A 127 -3.62 -22.29 10.76
CA PRO A 127 -4.44 -21.36 11.53
C PRO A 127 -5.79 -21.09 10.83
N VAL A 128 -6.81 -20.78 11.62
CA VAL A 128 -8.13 -20.38 11.11
C VAL A 128 -8.10 -18.90 10.75
N GLY A 129 -8.50 -18.57 9.54
CA GLY A 129 -8.76 -17.20 9.13
C GLY A 129 -10.25 -16.89 9.14
N ARG A 130 -10.59 -15.62 9.37
CA ARG A 130 -11.91 -15.03 9.15
C ARG A 130 -11.84 -14.13 7.92
N THR A 131 -12.87 -14.20 7.09
CA THR A 131 -13.05 -13.31 5.96
C THR A 131 -14.48 -12.80 5.89
N ARG A 132 -14.73 -11.79 5.05
CA ARG A 132 -16.03 -11.18 4.85
C ARG A 132 -16.24 -10.85 3.38
N THR A 133 -17.38 -11.22 2.83
CA THR A 133 -17.80 -10.77 1.50
C THR A 133 -18.34 -9.34 1.57
N LEU A 134 -18.23 -8.61 0.47
CA LEU A 134 -18.76 -7.24 0.39
C LEU A 134 -20.29 -7.23 0.52
N PRO A 135 -20.88 -6.24 1.22
CA PRO A 135 -22.33 -6.11 1.28
C PRO A 135 -22.90 -5.67 -0.08
N ALA A 136 -24.19 -5.95 -0.28
CA ALA A 136 -24.95 -5.55 -1.45
C ALA A 136 -26.22 -4.80 -1.01
N GLY A 137 -26.58 -3.73 -1.71
CA GLY A 137 -27.74 -2.91 -1.37
C GLY A 137 -27.54 -2.10 -0.08
N PRO A 138 -28.65 -1.77 0.63
CA PRO A 138 -28.62 -0.92 1.82
C PRO A 138 -27.63 -1.43 2.88
N THR A 139 -26.64 -0.61 3.20
CA THR A 139 -25.58 -0.91 4.15
C THR A 139 -25.53 0.18 5.20
N LYS A 140 -25.51 -0.19 6.49
CA LYS A 140 -25.50 0.80 7.58
C LYS A 140 -24.22 1.65 7.54
N ASP A 141 -23.09 0.97 7.50
CA ASP A 141 -21.77 1.56 7.64
C ASP A 141 -20.69 0.61 7.09
N VAL A 142 -19.51 1.15 6.82
CA VAL A 142 -18.31 0.41 6.41
C VAL A 142 -17.15 0.83 7.30
N VAL A 143 -16.42 -0.14 7.87
CA VAL A 143 -15.25 0.11 8.74
C VAL A 143 -13.99 -0.43 8.08
N LEU A 144 -13.06 0.47 7.74
CA LEU A 144 -11.78 0.14 7.11
C LEU A 144 -10.61 0.47 8.05
N ALA A 145 -9.68 -0.46 8.20
CA ALA A 145 -8.37 -0.16 8.79
C ALA A 145 -7.36 0.09 7.67
N VAL A 146 -6.72 1.25 7.64
CA VAL A 146 -5.82 1.68 6.57
C VAL A 146 -4.39 1.72 7.09
N ALA A 147 -3.49 0.97 6.46
CA ALA A 147 -2.11 0.78 6.87
C ALA A 147 -1.15 0.93 5.68
N SER A 148 0.11 1.24 5.98
CA SER A 148 1.24 1.23 5.04
C SER A 148 2.56 1.12 5.79
N CYS A 149 3.66 0.94 5.05
CA CYS A 149 5.03 1.18 5.54
C CYS A 149 5.39 0.38 6.81
N SER A 150 5.63 -0.91 6.61
CA SER A 150 5.93 -1.88 7.69
C SER A 150 7.38 -2.35 7.74
N LEU A 151 8.37 -1.44 7.70
CA LEU A 151 9.80 -1.82 7.76
C LEU A 151 10.10 -2.76 8.95
N TYR A 152 10.43 -4.01 8.62
CA TYR A 152 10.49 -5.10 9.59
C TYR A 152 11.57 -4.93 10.66
N SER A 153 12.75 -4.43 10.28
CA SER A 153 13.89 -4.21 11.18
C SER A 153 13.67 -3.06 12.16
N ASN A 154 12.80 -2.10 11.81
CA ASN A 154 12.64 -0.90 12.62
C ASN A 154 11.78 -1.10 13.88
N GLY A 155 10.91 -2.10 13.91
CA GLY A 155 10.02 -2.29 15.05
C GLY A 155 9.13 -3.54 15.01
N TYR A 156 8.49 -3.82 16.15
CA TYR A 156 7.42 -4.79 16.29
C TYR A 156 6.13 -4.26 15.66
N PHE A 157 5.39 -5.16 15.03
CA PHE A 157 4.15 -4.90 14.30
C PHE A 157 2.92 -4.72 15.21
N ASN A 158 3.09 -3.94 16.29
CA ASN A 158 2.05 -3.67 17.28
C ASN A 158 0.77 -3.09 16.67
N ALA A 159 0.89 -2.26 15.62
CA ALA A 159 -0.27 -1.72 14.92
C ALA A 159 -1.09 -2.80 14.18
N TYR A 160 -0.45 -3.86 13.67
CA TYR A 160 -1.16 -5.01 13.11
C TYR A 160 -1.87 -5.83 14.21
N ASP A 161 -1.24 -6.06 15.36
CA ASP A 161 -1.91 -6.70 16.50
C ASP A 161 -3.12 -5.86 16.98
N ALA A 162 -3.01 -4.53 16.97
CA ALA A 162 -4.12 -3.63 17.29
C ALA A 162 -5.28 -3.76 16.29
N ILE A 163 -4.99 -3.82 14.98
CA ILE A 163 -5.99 -4.09 13.93
C ILE A 163 -6.68 -5.44 14.17
N ALA A 164 -5.91 -6.48 14.49
CA ALA A 164 -6.43 -7.82 14.75
C ALA A 164 -7.42 -7.85 15.94
N ARG A 165 -7.24 -6.96 16.92
CA ARG A 165 -8.07 -6.83 18.13
C ARG A 165 -9.26 -5.88 17.98
N LEU A 166 -9.41 -5.19 16.84
CA LEU A 166 -10.53 -4.30 16.62
C LEU A 166 -11.87 -5.05 16.81
N PRO A 167 -12.86 -4.46 17.49
CA PRO A 167 -14.18 -5.08 17.66
C PRO A 167 -14.84 -5.44 16.32
N ARG A 168 -14.66 -4.56 15.32
CA ARG A 168 -15.10 -4.75 13.94
C ARG A 168 -14.11 -4.09 12.97
N VAL A 169 -13.85 -4.77 11.86
CA VAL A 169 -13.16 -4.27 10.68
C VAL A 169 -13.71 -5.06 9.49
N ASP A 170 -14.24 -4.36 8.49
CA ASP A 170 -14.86 -4.99 7.32
C ASP A 170 -13.80 -5.35 6.26
N ALA A 171 -12.76 -4.53 6.14
CA ALA A 171 -11.55 -4.84 5.37
C ALA A 171 -10.33 -4.07 5.91
N VAL A 172 -9.14 -4.62 5.68
CA VAL A 172 -7.86 -3.92 5.88
C VAL A 172 -7.36 -3.43 4.54
N LEU A 173 -7.08 -2.13 4.42
CA LEU A 173 -6.43 -1.55 3.25
C LEU A 173 -4.93 -1.46 3.54
N HIS A 174 -4.11 -2.01 2.65
CA HIS A 174 -2.66 -1.81 2.69
C HIS A 174 -2.23 -1.01 1.47
N LEU A 175 -1.72 0.20 1.68
CA LEU A 175 -1.46 1.18 0.62
C LEU A 175 -0.05 1.09 0.00
N GLY A 176 0.76 0.15 0.49
CA GLY A 176 2.07 -0.20 -0.04
C GLY A 176 3.16 -0.14 1.02
N ASP A 177 4.39 -0.48 0.63
CA ASP A 177 5.52 -0.73 1.54
C ASP A 177 5.23 -1.83 2.57
N TYR A 178 4.57 -2.88 2.09
CA TYR A 178 4.33 -4.10 2.85
C TYR A 178 5.65 -4.78 3.18
N ILE A 179 6.58 -4.78 2.23
CA ILE A 179 7.98 -5.15 2.43
C ILE A 179 8.89 -3.95 2.11
N TYR A 180 10.15 -4.06 2.54
CA TYR A 180 11.26 -3.23 2.10
C TYR A 180 12.35 -4.12 1.51
N GLU A 181 13.13 -3.59 0.59
CA GLU A 181 14.12 -4.28 -0.23
C GLU A 181 15.53 -4.37 0.40
N TYR A 182 15.81 -3.46 1.34
CA TYR A 182 17.14 -3.23 1.91
C TYR A 182 17.82 -4.44 2.58
N GLY A 183 19.15 -4.40 2.68
CA GLY A 183 19.96 -5.35 3.42
C GLY A 183 19.92 -5.18 4.95
N GLY A 184 20.82 -5.90 5.63
CA GLY A 184 20.95 -5.94 7.09
C GLY A 184 22.28 -5.42 7.63
N GLU A 185 23.05 -4.66 6.85
CA GLU A 185 24.28 -4.01 7.34
C GLU A 185 23.92 -2.84 8.28
N PRO A 186 24.80 -2.43 9.23
CA PRO A 186 24.50 -1.35 10.17
C PRO A 186 24.13 0.01 9.53
N LYS A 187 24.55 0.25 8.29
CA LYS A 187 24.25 1.47 7.52
C LYS A 187 22.91 1.39 6.77
N ASP A 188 22.35 0.19 6.63
CA ASP A 188 21.15 -0.03 5.82
C ASP A 188 19.92 0.53 6.54
N TYR A 189 18.89 0.85 5.76
CA TYR A 189 17.70 1.52 6.26
C TYR A 189 16.97 0.68 7.33
N GLY A 190 16.66 1.30 8.46
CA GLY A 190 16.03 0.65 9.63
C GLY A 190 16.97 -0.12 10.56
N MET A 191 18.24 -0.30 10.18
CA MET A 191 19.22 -1.05 11.01
C MET A 191 19.76 -0.25 12.20
N ASN A 192 19.45 1.05 12.28
CA ASN A 192 19.72 1.91 13.43
C ASN A 192 18.69 1.76 14.57
N SER A 193 17.65 0.95 14.39
CA SER A 193 16.65 0.70 15.43
C SER A 193 17.23 -0.11 16.60
N PRO A 194 16.85 0.19 17.86
CA PRO A 194 17.24 -0.60 19.03
C PRO A 194 16.85 -2.09 18.96
N VAL A 195 15.89 -2.45 18.09
CA VAL A 195 15.39 -3.83 17.96
C VAL A 195 15.83 -4.52 16.66
N ALA A 196 16.65 -3.87 15.83
CA ALA A 196 17.03 -4.38 14.52
C ALA A 196 17.75 -5.74 14.62
N ALA A 197 18.59 -5.93 15.64
CA ALA A 197 19.31 -7.19 15.85
C ALA A 197 18.38 -8.40 16.09
N GLN A 198 17.21 -8.20 16.71
CA GLN A 198 16.20 -9.25 16.88
C GLN A 198 15.27 -9.38 15.66
N ARG A 199 15.28 -8.36 14.80
CA ARG A 199 14.38 -8.23 13.64
C ARG A 199 15.16 -8.08 12.34
N MET A 200 16.21 -8.89 12.16
CA MET A 200 16.98 -8.88 10.92
C MET A 200 16.08 -9.18 9.71
N PRO A 201 16.30 -8.50 8.56
CA PRO A 201 15.68 -8.89 7.30
C PRO A 201 16.20 -10.27 6.85
N ASP A 202 15.46 -10.90 5.93
CA ASP A 202 15.94 -12.09 5.21
C ASP A 202 15.60 -11.91 3.72
N PRO A 203 16.57 -12.07 2.81
CA PRO A 203 18.02 -12.19 3.07
C PRO A 203 18.63 -10.94 3.72
N LEU A 204 19.89 -11.04 4.14
CA LEU A 204 20.67 -9.94 4.75
C LEU A 204 21.27 -8.96 3.73
N HIS A 205 21.05 -9.17 2.44
CA HIS A 205 21.46 -8.29 1.36
C HIS A 205 20.24 -7.67 0.67
N GLU A 206 20.50 -6.67 -0.17
CA GLU A 206 19.53 -6.01 -1.06
C GLU A 206 18.80 -7.03 -1.95
N ILE A 207 17.47 -7.06 -1.93
CA ILE A 207 16.72 -8.06 -2.70
C ILE A 207 16.59 -7.67 -4.17
N VAL A 208 16.98 -8.59 -5.07
CA VAL A 208 16.96 -8.36 -6.52
C VAL A 208 16.33 -9.54 -7.26
N SER A 209 16.64 -10.78 -6.84
CA SER A 209 16.15 -11.99 -7.49
C SER A 209 14.78 -12.43 -6.97
N LEU A 210 14.10 -13.30 -7.71
CA LEU A 210 12.82 -13.87 -7.27
C LEU A 210 12.93 -14.61 -5.93
N ASP A 211 14.04 -15.31 -5.69
CA ASP A 211 14.29 -15.97 -4.40
C ASP A 211 14.41 -14.95 -3.26
N ASP A 212 15.12 -13.85 -3.50
CA ASP A 212 15.27 -12.79 -2.50
C ASP A 212 13.91 -12.18 -2.13
N TYR A 213 13.08 -11.83 -3.12
CA TYR A 213 11.73 -11.28 -2.85
C TYR A 213 10.82 -12.30 -2.13
N ARG A 214 10.88 -13.59 -2.50
CA ARG A 214 10.12 -14.64 -1.80
C ARG A 214 10.55 -14.77 -0.34
N ARG A 215 11.86 -14.79 -0.08
CA ARG A 215 12.42 -14.81 1.28
C ARG A 215 12.04 -13.58 2.07
N ARG A 216 12.00 -12.40 1.45
CA ARG A 216 11.56 -11.17 2.09
C ARG A 216 10.09 -11.23 2.49
N HIS A 217 9.20 -11.65 1.58
CA HIS A 217 7.80 -11.86 1.91
C HIS A 217 7.61 -12.90 3.00
N ALA A 218 8.35 -14.01 2.96
CA ALA A 218 8.37 -15.05 3.99
C ALA A 218 8.75 -14.46 5.36
N ARG A 219 9.80 -13.64 5.41
CA ARG A 219 10.26 -13.01 6.63
C ARG A 219 9.19 -12.14 7.25
N TYR A 220 8.56 -11.27 6.47
CA TYR A 220 7.50 -10.38 6.96
C TYR A 220 6.29 -11.19 7.45
N LYS A 221 5.84 -12.18 6.66
CA LYS A 221 4.71 -13.05 7.02
C LYS A 221 5.03 -14.09 8.10
N SER A 222 6.27 -14.18 8.57
CA SER A 222 6.61 -14.97 9.77
C SER A 222 6.25 -14.24 11.07
N ASP A 223 5.97 -12.93 11.02
CA ASP A 223 5.62 -12.16 12.21
C ASP A 223 4.20 -12.51 12.72
N PRO A 224 4.05 -12.88 14.00
CA PRO A 224 2.76 -13.33 14.53
C PRO A 224 1.70 -12.23 14.59
N MET A 225 2.09 -10.96 14.74
CA MET A 225 1.14 -9.83 14.78
C MET A 225 0.59 -9.55 13.38
N LEU A 226 1.43 -9.66 12.35
CA LEU A 226 0.99 -9.58 10.96
C LEU A 226 0.10 -10.78 10.57
N GLN A 227 0.45 -11.99 11.00
CA GLN A 227 -0.41 -13.16 10.77
C GLN A 227 -1.79 -13.01 11.43
N ALA A 228 -1.84 -12.49 12.66
CA ALA A 228 -3.11 -12.23 13.35
C ALA A 228 -3.98 -11.22 12.58
N ALA A 229 -3.38 -10.16 12.02
CA ALA A 229 -4.11 -9.17 11.23
C ALA A 229 -4.59 -9.73 9.87
N HIS A 230 -3.80 -10.57 9.19
CA HIS A 230 -4.23 -11.28 7.96
C HIS A 230 -5.36 -12.27 8.22
N ALA A 231 -5.34 -12.96 9.36
CA ALA A 231 -6.39 -13.90 9.75
C ALA A 231 -7.69 -13.21 10.20
N ARG A 232 -7.70 -11.89 10.41
CA ARG A 232 -8.84 -11.17 11.00
C ARG A 232 -9.94 -10.82 10.00
N ALA A 233 -9.57 -10.37 8.81
CA ALA A 233 -10.46 -9.74 7.83
C ALA A 233 -9.85 -9.85 6.41
N PRO A 234 -10.63 -9.61 5.35
CA PRO A 234 -10.06 -9.52 4.00
C PRO A 234 -9.18 -8.28 3.85
N TRP A 235 -8.05 -8.44 3.15
CA TRP A 235 -7.12 -7.38 2.82
C TRP A 235 -7.33 -6.91 1.37
N ILE A 236 -7.38 -5.60 1.17
CA ILE A 236 -7.38 -4.94 -0.12
C ILE A 236 -6.04 -4.22 -0.23
N VAL A 237 -5.16 -4.76 -1.07
CA VAL A 237 -3.75 -4.34 -1.09
C VAL A 237 -3.39 -3.70 -2.42
N VAL A 238 -2.50 -2.74 -2.36
CA VAL A 238 -1.72 -2.27 -3.50
C VAL A 238 -0.27 -2.14 -3.06
N TRP A 239 0.65 -2.26 -4.00
CA TRP A 239 2.05 -1.95 -3.74
C TRP A 239 2.29 -0.45 -3.80
N ASP A 240 3.40 -0.06 -3.21
CA ASP A 240 4.09 1.18 -3.49
C ASP A 240 5.46 0.85 -4.11
N ASP A 241 6.49 1.63 -3.85
CA ASP A 241 7.81 1.46 -4.44
C ASP A 241 8.62 0.33 -3.80
N HIS A 242 8.60 0.19 -2.47
CA HIS A 242 9.47 -0.75 -1.75
C HIS A 242 9.11 -2.24 -1.95
N GLU A 243 7.95 -2.54 -2.55
CA GLU A 243 7.68 -3.87 -3.11
C GLU A 243 8.61 -4.22 -4.28
N THR A 244 9.20 -3.23 -4.93
CA THR A 244 10.23 -3.34 -5.97
C THR A 244 11.56 -2.75 -5.47
N ALA A 245 11.72 -1.44 -5.52
CA ALA A 245 12.85 -0.68 -5.01
C ALA A 245 12.44 0.79 -4.80
N ASN A 246 13.05 1.46 -3.82
CA ASN A 246 12.80 2.84 -3.43
C ASN A 246 12.69 3.81 -4.61
N ASP A 247 11.68 4.68 -4.58
CA ASP A 247 11.32 5.68 -5.59
C ASP A 247 11.17 5.12 -7.02
N SER A 248 10.59 3.92 -7.15
CA SER A 248 10.35 3.33 -8.47
C SER A 248 9.40 4.15 -9.36
N TRP A 249 9.66 4.08 -10.66
CA TRP A 249 8.84 4.61 -11.75
C TRP A 249 8.82 3.60 -12.91
N GLN A 250 8.14 3.94 -14.02
CA GLN A 250 7.94 2.99 -15.13
C GLN A 250 9.26 2.39 -15.65
N GLY A 251 10.34 3.18 -15.68
CA GLY A 251 11.62 2.85 -16.29
C GLY A 251 12.78 2.54 -15.35
N GLY A 252 12.65 2.75 -14.04
CA GLY A 252 13.73 2.54 -13.07
C GLY A 252 13.28 2.77 -11.62
N ALA A 253 14.26 2.88 -10.72
CA ALA A 253 14.09 3.24 -9.32
C ALA A 253 15.35 3.94 -8.81
N GLU A 254 15.25 4.73 -7.73
CA GLU A 254 16.42 5.38 -7.12
C GLU A 254 17.36 4.34 -6.52
N ASN A 255 16.82 3.36 -5.79
CA ASN A 255 17.59 2.28 -5.20
C ASN A 255 17.72 1.08 -6.16
N HIS A 256 18.10 1.36 -7.42
CA HIS A 256 18.47 0.32 -8.37
C HIS A 256 19.67 0.71 -9.22
N ASP A 257 20.71 -0.13 -9.19
CA ASP A 257 21.98 0.16 -9.85
C ASP A 257 22.54 -1.05 -10.62
N PRO A 258 22.38 -1.07 -11.96
CA PRO A 258 22.94 -2.12 -12.81
C PRO A 258 24.46 -2.25 -12.71
N ASP A 259 25.18 -1.15 -12.45
CA ASP A 259 26.64 -1.13 -12.36
C ASP A 259 27.14 -1.75 -11.05
N LYS A 260 26.27 -1.84 -10.03
CA LYS A 260 26.52 -2.62 -8.80
C LYS A 260 26.12 -4.10 -8.90
N GLY A 261 25.75 -4.57 -10.10
CA GLY A 261 25.43 -5.97 -10.34
C GLY A 261 23.99 -6.36 -10.02
N GLU A 262 23.09 -5.40 -9.85
CA GLU A 262 21.65 -5.66 -9.64
C GLU A 262 20.90 -6.04 -10.92
N GLY A 263 21.59 -6.03 -12.06
CA GLY A 263 21.05 -6.46 -13.34
C GLY A 263 20.06 -5.47 -13.95
N ASP A 264 19.15 -5.99 -14.78
CA ASP A 264 18.19 -5.20 -15.54
C ASP A 264 16.94 -4.88 -14.70
N TRP A 265 16.49 -3.62 -14.72
CA TRP A 265 15.32 -3.17 -13.98
C TRP A 265 14.06 -3.98 -14.30
N ALA A 266 13.82 -4.31 -15.57
CA ALA A 266 12.64 -5.07 -15.94
C ALA A 266 12.69 -6.50 -15.36
N ALA A 267 13.88 -7.09 -15.23
CA ALA A 267 14.07 -8.37 -14.56
C ALA A 267 13.79 -8.30 -13.05
N ARG A 268 14.32 -7.28 -12.35
CA ARG A 268 14.06 -7.04 -10.92
C ARG A 268 12.56 -6.80 -10.66
N LYS A 269 11.93 -5.91 -11.44
CA LYS A 269 10.49 -5.64 -11.38
C LYS A 269 9.65 -6.89 -11.64
N ALA A 270 10.01 -7.71 -12.62
CA ALA A 270 9.27 -8.95 -12.89
C ALA A 270 9.40 -9.97 -11.74
N ALA A 271 10.58 -10.08 -11.13
CA ALA A 271 10.80 -10.92 -9.95
C ALA A 271 9.97 -10.44 -8.75
N ALA A 272 9.99 -9.15 -8.47
CA ALA A 272 9.22 -8.50 -7.42
C ALA A 272 7.71 -8.73 -7.58
N LEU A 273 7.14 -8.40 -8.75
CA LEU A 273 5.71 -8.56 -9.00
C LEU A 273 5.27 -10.02 -8.95
N LYS A 274 6.09 -10.94 -9.44
CA LYS A 274 5.80 -12.38 -9.32
C LYS A 274 5.73 -12.80 -7.85
N ALA A 275 6.69 -12.41 -7.02
CA ALA A 275 6.66 -12.70 -5.60
C ALA A 275 5.45 -12.03 -4.92
N TYR A 276 5.13 -10.78 -5.26
CA TYR A 276 3.98 -10.07 -4.71
C TYR A 276 2.67 -10.81 -5.00
N TYR A 277 2.43 -11.23 -6.25
CA TYR A 277 1.23 -12.01 -6.61
C TYR A 277 1.21 -13.40 -5.98
N GLU A 278 2.36 -14.03 -5.76
CA GLU A 278 2.45 -15.31 -5.06
C GLU A 278 2.11 -15.19 -3.57
N TRP A 279 2.51 -14.11 -2.91
CA TRP A 279 2.48 -13.97 -1.46
C TRP A 279 1.33 -13.11 -0.91
N MET A 280 0.71 -12.28 -1.74
CA MET A 280 -0.37 -11.38 -1.33
C MET A 280 -1.75 -11.92 -1.70
N PRO A 281 -2.80 -11.68 -0.90
CA PRO A 281 -4.16 -12.16 -1.17
C PRO A 281 -4.88 -11.27 -2.20
N ILE A 282 -4.26 -11.10 -3.36
CA ILE A 282 -4.65 -10.19 -4.44
C ILE A 282 -4.96 -10.96 -5.72
N ARG A 283 -5.99 -10.55 -6.46
CA ARG A 283 -6.28 -11.07 -7.80
C ARG A 283 -5.24 -10.57 -8.79
N GLU A 284 -4.76 -11.50 -9.58
CA GLU A 284 -3.90 -11.18 -10.72
C GLU A 284 -4.70 -10.47 -11.82
N PRO A 285 -4.06 -9.55 -12.56
CA PRO A 285 -4.65 -8.96 -13.75
C PRO A 285 -5.08 -10.05 -14.75
N SER A 286 -6.13 -9.76 -15.53
CA SER A 286 -6.64 -10.71 -16.53
C SER A 286 -5.59 -11.02 -17.59
N ALA A 287 -5.61 -12.23 -18.15
CA ALA A 287 -4.70 -12.61 -19.23
C ALA A 287 -4.73 -11.57 -20.36
N GLY A 288 -3.54 -11.12 -20.80
CA GLY A 288 -3.40 -10.08 -21.82
C GLY A 288 -3.34 -8.64 -21.28
N THR A 289 -3.43 -8.44 -19.97
CA THR A 289 -3.13 -7.15 -19.33
C THR A 289 -1.71 -7.12 -18.75
N LEU A 290 -1.18 -5.92 -18.53
CA LEU A 290 0.14 -5.74 -17.92
C LEU A 290 0.13 -6.26 -16.46
N PRO A 291 1.16 -6.98 -16.00
CA PRO A 291 1.28 -7.37 -14.59
C PRO A 291 1.21 -6.18 -13.61
N GLU A 292 1.65 -5.00 -14.05
CA GLU A 292 1.59 -3.74 -13.31
C GLU A 292 0.16 -3.18 -13.17
N ALA A 293 -0.78 -3.63 -14.00
CA ALA A 293 -2.15 -3.08 -14.06
C ALA A 293 -3.05 -3.59 -12.93
N SER A 294 -2.70 -3.24 -11.68
CA SER A 294 -3.36 -3.73 -10.47
C SER A 294 -4.47 -2.82 -9.94
N TRP A 295 -4.92 -1.81 -10.68
CA TRP A 295 -6.04 -0.99 -10.23
C TRP A 295 -7.37 -1.77 -10.22
N ARG A 296 -8.15 -1.63 -9.15
CA ARG A 296 -9.35 -2.44 -8.86
C ARG A 296 -10.41 -1.63 -8.12
N GLY A 297 -11.68 -2.02 -8.28
CA GLY A 297 -12.84 -1.38 -7.65
C GLY A 297 -13.60 -2.34 -6.73
N PHE A 298 -14.09 -1.83 -5.61
CA PHE A 298 -14.80 -2.61 -4.58
C PHE A 298 -16.06 -1.86 -4.13
N GLN A 299 -17.22 -2.47 -4.32
CA GLN A 299 -18.51 -1.87 -3.95
C GLN A 299 -18.98 -2.38 -2.58
N PHE A 300 -19.01 -1.49 -1.60
CA PHE A 300 -19.56 -1.75 -0.26
C PHE A 300 -21.00 -1.25 -0.19
N GLY A 301 -21.94 -2.08 -0.63
CA GLY A 301 -23.36 -1.76 -0.61
C GLY A 301 -23.67 -0.47 -1.37
N ASP A 302 -24.44 0.42 -0.77
CA ASP A 302 -24.73 1.78 -1.23
C ASP A 302 -23.93 2.86 -0.49
N VAL A 303 -23.01 2.49 0.41
CA VAL A 303 -22.23 3.44 1.22
C VAL A 303 -20.98 3.90 0.49
N ALA A 304 -20.20 2.98 -0.09
CA ALA A 304 -18.90 3.35 -0.66
C ALA A 304 -18.53 2.52 -1.88
N THR A 305 -17.93 3.18 -2.86
CA THR A 305 -17.11 2.54 -3.89
C THR A 305 -15.65 2.85 -3.60
N LEU A 306 -14.86 1.84 -3.23
CA LEU A 306 -13.42 1.96 -3.08
C LEU A 306 -12.73 1.71 -4.42
N LEU A 307 -11.85 2.62 -4.80
CA LEU A 307 -11.12 2.69 -6.06
C LEU A 307 -9.62 2.64 -5.72
N MET A 308 -9.02 1.46 -5.84
CA MET A 308 -7.59 1.28 -5.59
C MET A 308 -6.81 1.59 -6.86
N THR A 309 -5.91 2.58 -6.79
CA THR A 309 -5.04 2.99 -7.89
C THR A 309 -3.60 2.51 -7.71
N GLU A 310 -2.88 2.41 -8.82
CA GLU A 310 -1.46 2.08 -8.90
C GLU A 310 -0.68 3.29 -9.44
N THR A 311 0.27 3.83 -8.66
CA THR A 311 0.95 5.09 -9.00
C THR A 311 2.44 4.96 -9.28
N ARG A 312 3.01 3.75 -9.36
CA ARG A 312 4.46 3.53 -9.52
C ARG A 312 4.84 2.96 -10.89
N LEU A 313 4.40 1.76 -11.23
CA LEU A 313 5.05 0.94 -12.25
C LEU A 313 4.40 1.05 -13.63
N THR A 314 3.12 1.38 -13.71
CA THR A 314 2.39 1.36 -14.99
C THR A 314 2.80 2.50 -15.91
N ALA A 315 2.83 3.74 -15.40
CA ALA A 315 2.90 4.94 -16.24
C ALA A 315 3.64 6.12 -15.61
N ARG A 316 4.11 5.99 -14.37
CA ARG A 316 4.76 7.07 -13.66
C ARG A 316 5.98 7.55 -14.43
N SER A 317 6.00 8.83 -14.77
CA SER A 317 7.21 9.49 -15.27
C SER A 317 8.23 9.64 -14.15
N GLU A 318 9.52 9.58 -14.44
CA GLU A 318 10.58 9.83 -13.46
C GLU A 318 10.34 11.12 -12.66
N GLN A 319 10.59 11.03 -11.36
CA GLN A 319 10.47 12.10 -10.39
C GLN A 319 11.51 13.17 -10.72
N LEU A 320 11.13 14.44 -10.55
CA LEU A 320 12.12 15.52 -10.62
C LEU A 320 12.92 15.56 -9.33
N SER A 321 14.19 15.95 -9.43
CA SER A 321 15.04 16.18 -8.26
C SER A 321 15.50 17.63 -8.21
N TYR A 322 15.39 18.28 -7.05
CA TYR A 322 15.93 19.63 -6.89
C TYR A 322 17.44 19.71 -7.09
N ALA A 323 18.18 18.61 -6.92
CA ALA A 323 19.62 18.61 -7.14
C ALA A 323 19.99 18.69 -8.63
N THR A 324 19.16 18.13 -9.51
CA THR A 324 19.46 18.00 -10.95
C THR A 324 18.57 18.88 -11.83
N ASP A 325 17.34 19.18 -11.40
CA ASP A 325 16.31 19.86 -12.19
C ASP A 325 16.05 21.31 -11.81
N LEU A 326 16.61 21.79 -10.69
CA LEU A 326 16.58 23.20 -10.30
C LEU A 326 17.94 23.85 -10.63
N PRO A 327 18.15 24.33 -11.87
CA PRO A 327 19.43 24.90 -12.27
C PRO A 327 19.72 26.19 -11.51
N ILE A 328 21.01 26.46 -11.30
CA ILE A 328 21.50 27.72 -10.76
C ILE A 328 22.01 28.57 -11.92
N VAL A 329 21.43 29.76 -12.09
CA VAL A 329 21.83 30.75 -13.10
C VAL A 329 22.20 32.03 -12.36
N ASP A 330 23.40 32.57 -12.62
CA ASP A 330 23.95 33.76 -11.94
C ASP A 330 23.91 33.67 -10.40
N GLY A 331 24.20 32.49 -9.86
CA GLY A 331 24.23 32.23 -8.43
C GLY A 331 22.84 32.15 -7.76
N LYS A 332 21.75 32.11 -8.53
CA LYS A 332 20.38 31.99 -8.02
C LYS A 332 19.64 30.79 -8.63
N PRO A 333 18.73 30.14 -7.89
CA PRO A 333 17.86 29.11 -8.46
C PRO A 333 16.93 29.67 -9.54
N ASP A 334 16.94 29.06 -10.72
CA ASP A 334 15.99 29.36 -11.79
C ASP A 334 14.69 28.57 -11.57
N VAL A 335 13.85 29.14 -10.72
CA VAL A 335 12.54 28.60 -10.35
C VAL A 335 11.60 28.54 -11.55
N ALA A 336 11.76 29.43 -12.55
CA ALA A 336 10.90 29.46 -13.73
C ALA A 336 11.16 28.25 -14.62
N ALA A 337 12.43 27.94 -14.90
CA ALA A 337 12.82 26.75 -15.66
C ALA A 337 12.38 25.46 -14.97
N PHE A 338 12.61 25.35 -13.65
CA PHE A 338 12.11 24.21 -12.87
C PHE A 338 10.58 24.10 -12.94
N SER A 339 9.86 25.21 -12.74
CA SER A 339 8.39 25.24 -12.75
C SER A 339 7.81 24.81 -14.09
N ALA A 340 8.46 25.12 -15.21
CA ALA A 340 8.04 24.69 -16.53
C ALA A 340 8.11 23.16 -16.68
N LYS A 341 9.19 22.53 -16.22
CA LYS A 341 9.31 21.05 -16.20
C LYS A 341 8.31 20.42 -15.23
N TRP A 342 8.21 20.99 -14.02
CA TRP A 342 7.36 20.47 -12.95
C TRP A 342 5.87 20.48 -13.32
N LYS A 343 5.42 21.53 -14.00
CA LYS A 343 4.02 21.69 -14.44
C LYS A 343 3.75 21.11 -15.83
N ASP A 344 4.69 20.41 -16.44
CA ASP A 344 4.51 19.83 -17.76
C ASP A 344 3.36 18.80 -17.72
N PRO A 345 2.26 19.01 -18.49
CA PRO A 345 1.15 18.07 -18.53
C PRO A 345 1.51 16.70 -19.10
N ALA A 346 2.65 16.55 -19.77
CA ALA A 346 3.14 15.27 -20.26
C ALA A 346 3.69 14.37 -19.14
N ARG A 347 4.04 14.92 -17.97
CA ARG A 347 4.41 14.10 -16.80
C ARG A 347 3.16 13.48 -16.18
N ARG A 348 3.19 12.16 -15.99
CA ARG A 348 2.03 11.35 -15.55
C ARG A 348 2.37 10.56 -14.29
N LEU A 349 1.40 10.42 -13.39
CA LEU A 349 1.31 9.36 -12.39
C LEU A 349 0.40 8.24 -12.91
N LEU A 350 -0.78 8.63 -13.38
CA LEU A 350 -1.80 7.70 -13.86
C LEU A 350 -1.74 7.63 -15.39
N GLY A 351 -1.53 6.42 -15.90
CA GLY A 351 -1.59 6.13 -17.33
C GLY A 351 -3.02 6.24 -17.87
N GLU A 352 -3.14 6.38 -19.19
CA GLU A 352 -4.44 6.60 -19.85
C GLU A 352 -5.46 5.50 -19.56
N ALA A 353 -5.06 4.23 -19.59
CA ALA A 353 -5.95 3.10 -19.31
C ALA A 353 -6.54 3.16 -17.89
N GLN A 354 -5.70 3.48 -16.90
CA GLN A 354 -6.13 3.63 -15.52
C GLN A 354 -7.00 4.87 -15.33
N ALA A 355 -6.66 6.00 -15.98
CA ALA A 355 -7.46 7.22 -15.93
C ALA A 355 -8.87 7.01 -16.52
N GLN A 356 -8.97 6.31 -17.66
CA GLN A 356 -10.25 5.97 -18.29
C GLN A 356 -11.07 5.01 -17.43
N TRP A 357 -10.43 3.98 -16.87
CA TRP A 357 -11.08 3.07 -15.93
C TRP A 357 -11.63 3.82 -14.72
N LEU A 358 -10.81 4.68 -14.10
CA LEU A 358 -11.20 5.45 -12.92
C LEU A 358 -12.37 6.39 -13.24
N ALA A 359 -12.32 7.07 -14.38
CA ALA A 359 -13.42 7.91 -14.84
C ALA A 359 -14.72 7.14 -15.03
N GLY A 360 -14.65 5.92 -15.57
CA GLY A 360 -15.79 5.02 -15.70
C GLY A 360 -16.35 4.60 -14.35
N GLN A 361 -15.50 4.19 -13.41
CA GLN A 361 -15.90 3.74 -12.08
C GLN A 361 -16.50 4.85 -11.23
N VAL A 362 -15.91 6.05 -11.21
CA VAL A 362 -16.43 7.21 -10.47
C VAL A 362 -17.83 7.57 -10.99
N LYS A 363 -18.00 7.68 -12.31
CA LYS A 363 -19.30 7.99 -12.91
C LYS A 363 -20.35 6.91 -12.63
N ALA A 364 -19.97 5.64 -12.68
CA ALA A 364 -20.86 4.53 -12.35
C ALA A 364 -21.27 4.56 -10.87
N SER A 365 -20.32 4.83 -9.96
CA SER A 365 -20.55 4.94 -8.52
C SER A 365 -21.55 6.04 -8.17
N VAL A 366 -21.35 7.25 -8.72
CA VAL A 366 -22.26 8.38 -8.51
C VAL A 366 -23.63 8.08 -9.10
N LYS A 367 -23.71 7.54 -10.32
CA LYS A 367 -24.97 7.16 -10.96
C LYS A 367 -25.74 6.10 -10.15
N ALA A 368 -25.02 5.19 -9.48
CA ALA A 368 -25.61 4.18 -8.60
C ALA A 368 -26.05 4.72 -7.23
N GLY A 369 -25.77 6.00 -6.92
CA GLY A 369 -26.13 6.62 -5.65
C GLY A 369 -25.25 6.20 -4.48
N SER A 370 -24.02 5.73 -4.74
CA SER A 370 -23.07 5.43 -3.66
C SER A 370 -22.70 6.71 -2.92
N ALA A 371 -22.80 6.71 -1.59
CA ALA A 371 -22.57 7.92 -0.82
C ALA A 371 -21.14 8.48 -0.97
N TRP A 372 -20.14 7.59 -1.03
CA TRP A 372 -18.73 7.94 -1.11
C TRP A 372 -17.99 7.27 -2.27
N GLN A 373 -17.09 8.03 -2.89
CA GLN A 373 -16.07 7.50 -3.82
C GLN A 373 -14.72 7.54 -3.10
N VAL A 374 -14.29 6.42 -2.56
CA VAL A 374 -13.05 6.35 -1.78
C VAL A 374 -11.90 6.00 -2.72
N LEU A 375 -10.87 6.83 -2.79
CA LEU A 375 -9.66 6.56 -3.55
C LEU A 375 -8.58 6.03 -2.61
N GLY A 376 -8.18 4.77 -2.78
CA GLY A 376 -6.99 4.23 -2.12
C GLY A 376 -5.79 4.38 -3.02
N ASN A 377 -4.77 5.10 -2.55
CA ASN A 377 -3.54 5.34 -3.29
C ASN A 377 -2.33 5.39 -2.35
N GLN A 378 -1.14 5.41 -2.93
CA GLN A 378 0.13 5.24 -2.25
C GLN A 378 0.57 6.52 -1.53
N ILE A 379 0.44 7.66 -2.20
CA ILE A 379 1.19 8.89 -1.88
C ILE A 379 0.28 10.06 -1.53
N VAL A 380 0.77 10.97 -0.69
CA VAL A 380 0.02 12.15 -0.24
C VAL A 380 -0.39 13.05 -1.43
N MET A 381 -1.66 13.44 -1.46
CA MET A 381 -2.30 14.19 -2.54
C MET A 381 -2.27 15.70 -2.31
N ALA A 382 -2.39 16.13 -1.06
CA ALA A 382 -2.38 17.53 -0.67
C ALA A 382 -1.16 18.30 -1.21
N ARG A 383 -1.34 19.59 -1.42
CA ARG A 383 -0.26 20.53 -1.70
C ARG A 383 0.47 20.84 -0.40
N VAL A 384 1.71 20.39 -0.30
CA VAL A 384 2.53 20.50 0.89
C VAL A 384 3.85 21.18 0.53
N ALA A 385 4.06 22.39 1.05
CA ALA A 385 5.36 23.04 1.06
C ALA A 385 6.06 22.78 2.41
N GLY A 386 7.36 22.50 2.36
CA GLY A 386 8.15 22.20 3.56
C GLY A 386 8.27 23.42 4.49
N PRO A 387 8.12 23.26 5.83
CA PRO A 387 8.28 24.35 6.77
C PRO A 387 9.73 24.87 6.78
N ASN A 388 9.90 26.17 7.00
CA ASN A 388 11.23 26.75 7.16
C ASN A 388 11.73 26.50 8.58
N LEU A 389 12.58 25.49 8.77
CA LEU A 389 13.07 25.10 10.09
C LEU A 389 13.93 26.18 10.76
N LYS A 390 14.61 27.02 9.98
CA LYS A 390 15.37 28.16 10.52
C LYS A 390 14.44 29.19 11.14
N THR A 391 13.36 29.55 10.45
CA THR A 391 12.32 30.44 11.00
C THR A 391 11.62 29.80 12.21
N LEU A 392 11.29 28.50 12.14
CA LEU A 392 10.59 27.79 13.21
C LEU A 392 11.41 27.72 14.51
N LEU A 393 12.71 27.48 14.41
CA LEU A 393 13.57 27.26 15.58
C LEU A 393 14.23 28.54 16.10
N GLY A 394 14.39 29.58 15.27
CA GLY A 394 15.10 30.80 15.63
C GLY A 394 16.52 30.50 16.10
N ASP A 395 16.91 31.05 17.26
CA ASP A 395 18.24 30.87 17.86
C ASP A 395 18.58 29.40 18.19
N ARG A 396 17.57 28.51 18.23
CA ARG A 396 17.77 27.07 18.44
C ARG A 396 18.16 26.31 17.18
N PHE A 397 18.11 26.94 16.00
CA PHE A 397 18.37 26.28 14.72
C PHE A 397 19.79 25.75 14.60
N GLU A 398 20.81 26.60 14.74
CA GLU A 398 22.22 26.19 14.59
C GLU A 398 22.63 25.12 15.62
N PRO A 399 22.27 25.23 16.92
CA PRO A 399 22.53 24.17 17.88
C PRO A 399 21.82 22.84 17.58
N ALA A 400 20.61 22.88 17.01
CA ALA A 400 19.89 21.66 16.61
C ALA A 400 20.56 21.02 15.38
N LEU A 401 20.90 21.84 14.38
CA LEU A 401 21.53 21.41 13.13
C LEU A 401 22.91 20.75 13.37
N ALA A 402 23.69 21.26 14.33
CA ALA A 402 25.00 20.73 14.68
C ALA A 402 24.94 19.30 15.27
N LYS A 403 23.83 18.91 15.90
CA LYS A 403 23.64 17.58 16.49
C LYS A 403 23.23 16.51 15.47
N LEU A 404 22.83 16.92 14.26
CA LEU A 404 22.37 16.01 13.24
C LEU A 404 23.55 15.35 12.51
N PRO A 405 23.38 14.09 12.05
CA PRO A 405 24.31 13.47 11.11
C PRO A 405 24.49 14.34 9.85
N ALA A 406 25.66 14.26 9.21
CA ALA A 406 26.01 15.11 8.07
C ALA A 406 24.97 15.03 6.93
N SER A 407 24.54 13.81 6.57
CA SER A 407 23.52 13.59 5.53
C SER A 407 22.17 14.24 5.86
N VAL A 408 21.76 14.21 7.13
CA VAL A 408 20.52 14.86 7.59
C VAL A 408 20.69 16.38 7.59
N ARG A 409 21.87 16.88 7.96
CA ARG A 409 22.20 18.30 7.96
C ARG A 409 22.04 18.92 6.58
N GLU A 410 22.62 18.29 5.57
CA GLU A 410 22.54 18.73 4.17
C GLU A 410 21.09 18.82 3.69
N ARG A 411 20.28 17.78 3.98
CA ARG A 411 18.84 17.77 3.67
C ARG A 411 18.09 18.89 4.38
N VAL A 412 18.38 19.17 5.66
CA VAL A 412 17.74 20.28 6.40
C VAL A 412 18.10 21.64 5.81
N VAL A 413 19.37 21.86 5.48
CA VAL A 413 19.82 23.13 4.86
C VAL A 413 19.18 23.32 3.50
N GLN A 414 19.15 22.29 2.66
CA GLN A 414 18.46 22.31 1.37
C GLN A 414 16.97 22.60 1.55
N GLY A 415 16.31 21.94 2.51
CA GLY A 415 14.90 22.16 2.84
C GLY A 415 14.59 23.60 3.25
N VAL A 416 15.47 24.25 4.04
CA VAL A 416 15.33 25.67 4.41
C VAL A 416 15.41 26.57 3.16
N ALA A 417 16.34 26.29 2.24
CA ALA A 417 16.48 27.05 1.00
C ALA A 417 15.24 26.88 0.10
N LEU A 418 14.77 25.64 -0.11
CA LEU A 418 13.58 25.33 -0.92
C LEU A 418 12.30 25.92 -0.32
N SER A 419 12.19 25.90 1.01
CA SER A 419 11.06 26.50 1.72
C SER A 419 10.92 28.01 1.45
N ALA A 420 12.02 28.73 1.24
CA ALA A 420 11.98 30.15 0.88
C ALA A 420 11.46 30.39 -0.55
N LEU A 421 11.51 29.38 -1.43
CA LEU A 421 11.07 29.46 -2.82
C LEU A 421 9.60 29.05 -3.02
N GLY A 422 8.93 28.56 -1.98
CA GLY A 422 7.55 28.08 -2.07
C GLY A 422 7.38 26.82 -2.93
N LEU A 423 8.46 26.07 -3.14
CA LEU A 423 8.46 24.84 -3.93
C LEU A 423 7.86 23.66 -3.14
N PRO A 424 7.33 22.63 -3.84
CA PRO A 424 6.77 21.45 -3.19
C PRO A 424 7.74 20.73 -2.26
N TYR A 425 7.21 20.13 -1.21
CA TYR A 425 7.99 19.39 -0.23
C TYR A 425 8.47 18.04 -0.76
N ASN A 426 7.56 17.29 -1.38
CA ASN A 426 7.82 15.94 -1.86
C ASN A 426 7.50 15.85 -3.35
N LEU A 427 8.53 15.74 -4.19
CA LEU A 427 8.37 15.56 -5.64
C LEU A 427 8.11 14.10 -6.04
N ASP A 428 8.22 13.17 -5.10
CA ASP A 428 7.77 11.79 -5.24
C ASP A 428 6.24 11.69 -5.02
N ALA A 429 5.65 12.55 -4.19
CA ALA A 429 4.21 12.59 -3.99
C ALA A 429 3.42 13.20 -5.19
N TRP A 430 2.09 13.35 -5.07
CA TRP A 430 1.27 14.06 -6.08
C TRP A 430 1.71 15.50 -6.33
N ASP A 431 2.43 16.07 -5.36
CA ASP A 431 3.06 17.37 -5.49
C ASP A 431 4.11 17.42 -6.60
N GLY A 432 4.73 16.28 -6.95
CA GLY A 432 5.55 16.15 -8.14
C GLY A 432 4.76 16.21 -9.44
N TYR A 433 3.44 15.98 -9.46
CA TYR A 433 2.64 15.77 -10.68
C TYR A 433 1.34 16.61 -10.66
N PRO A 434 1.46 17.94 -10.57
CA PRO A 434 0.31 18.83 -10.37
C PRO A 434 -0.73 18.75 -11.49
N ALA A 435 -0.31 18.54 -12.74
CA ALA A 435 -1.24 18.42 -13.86
C ALA A 435 -2.12 17.16 -13.77
N ASP A 436 -1.57 16.04 -13.29
CA ASP A 436 -2.35 14.81 -13.09
C ASP A 436 -3.29 14.91 -11.89
N ARG A 437 -2.87 15.61 -10.83
CA ARG A 437 -3.75 15.95 -9.70
C ARG A 437 -4.98 16.74 -10.14
N GLU A 438 -4.79 17.79 -10.94
CA GLU A 438 -5.93 18.59 -11.42
C GLU A 438 -6.87 17.79 -12.34
N ARG A 439 -6.35 16.90 -13.19
CA ARG A 439 -7.19 16.01 -14.01
C ARG A 439 -8.09 15.12 -13.15
N LEU A 440 -7.56 14.59 -12.05
CA LEU A 440 -8.32 13.79 -11.10
C LEU A 440 -9.37 14.64 -10.39
N TYR A 441 -9.02 15.85 -9.97
CA TYR A 441 -9.97 16.78 -9.36
C TYR A 441 -11.10 17.17 -10.31
N ASP A 442 -10.78 17.42 -11.57
CA ASP A 442 -11.78 17.71 -12.61
C ASP A 442 -12.70 16.51 -12.88
N LEU A 443 -12.18 15.29 -12.81
CA LEU A 443 -13.02 14.08 -12.85
C LEU A 443 -14.01 14.06 -11.68
N PHE A 444 -13.55 14.26 -10.44
CA PHE A 444 -14.44 14.25 -9.28
C PHE A 444 -15.49 15.36 -9.34
N LYS A 445 -15.08 16.58 -9.70
CA LYS A 445 -16.01 17.72 -9.85
C LYS A 445 -17.05 17.47 -10.95
N SER A 446 -16.62 17.02 -12.13
CA SER A 446 -17.52 16.80 -13.27
C SER A 446 -18.47 15.62 -13.06
N ALA A 447 -18.07 14.62 -12.27
CA ALA A 447 -18.94 13.51 -11.91
C ALA A 447 -19.91 13.85 -10.77
N GLY A 448 -19.69 14.94 -10.01
CA GLY A 448 -20.46 15.23 -8.80
C GLY A 448 -20.17 14.26 -7.65
N ALA A 449 -18.94 13.74 -7.59
CA ALA A 449 -18.51 12.75 -6.58
C ALA A 449 -18.35 13.37 -5.18
N HIS A 450 -18.36 12.53 -4.14
CA HIS A 450 -17.95 12.86 -2.77
C HIS A 450 -16.70 12.07 -2.41
N PRO A 451 -15.50 12.58 -2.76
CA PRO A 451 -14.29 11.79 -2.66
C PRO A 451 -13.68 11.82 -1.26
N ILE A 452 -13.24 10.65 -0.80
CA ILE A 452 -12.32 10.49 0.33
C ILE A 452 -11.04 9.88 -0.22
N VAL A 453 -9.89 10.51 0.01
CA VAL A 453 -8.57 10.04 -0.44
C VAL A 453 -7.84 9.41 0.75
N LEU A 454 -7.26 8.23 0.53
CA LEU A 454 -6.44 7.51 1.50
C LEU A 454 -5.03 7.35 0.94
N SER A 455 -4.03 7.69 1.74
CA SER A 455 -2.62 7.77 1.34
C SER A 455 -1.69 7.15 2.39
N GLY A 456 -0.53 6.66 1.98
CA GLY A 456 0.55 6.09 2.80
C GLY A 456 1.87 6.85 2.60
N ASP A 457 2.96 6.10 2.30
CA ASP A 457 4.33 6.54 1.90
C ASP A 457 5.07 7.44 2.91
N SER A 458 4.48 8.58 3.26
CA SER A 458 5.09 9.68 4.02
C SER A 458 5.46 9.38 5.49
N HIS A 459 5.17 8.17 5.98
CA HIS A 459 5.37 7.74 7.38
C HIS A 459 4.79 8.71 8.43
N SER A 460 3.70 9.39 8.08
CA SER A 460 3.08 10.43 8.90
C SER A 460 1.56 10.32 8.82
N PHE A 461 0.87 10.62 9.93
CA PHE A 461 -0.57 10.84 9.84
C PHE A 461 -0.86 12.19 9.17
N TRP A 462 -1.88 12.24 8.32
CA TRP A 462 -2.36 13.47 7.67
C TRP A 462 -3.89 13.56 7.72
N ALA A 463 -4.40 14.78 7.93
CA ALA A 463 -5.78 15.12 7.63
C ALA A 463 -5.78 16.41 6.79
N ASN A 464 -6.16 16.29 5.52
CA ASN A 464 -6.08 17.38 4.56
C ASN A 464 -7.44 17.68 3.90
N GLU A 465 -7.65 18.95 3.58
CA GLU A 465 -8.74 19.44 2.74
C GLU A 465 -8.18 19.76 1.36
N LEU A 466 -8.60 19.01 0.34
CA LEU A 466 -8.05 19.11 -1.00
C LEU A 466 -8.84 20.12 -1.81
N PHE A 467 -8.20 21.19 -2.28
CA PHE A 467 -8.85 22.23 -3.08
C PHE A 467 -8.44 22.14 -4.54
N ASP A 468 -9.32 22.59 -5.44
CA ASP A 468 -8.94 22.82 -6.82
C ASP A 468 -7.86 23.92 -6.94
N GLN A 469 -7.19 24.01 -8.09
CA GLN A 469 -6.12 25.00 -8.31
C GLN A 469 -6.54 26.45 -7.99
N GLY A 470 -7.82 26.79 -8.15
CA GLY A 470 -8.36 28.12 -7.83
C GLY A 470 -8.68 28.35 -6.35
N GLY A 471 -8.61 27.32 -5.51
CA GLY A 471 -9.01 27.38 -4.09
C GLY A 471 -10.52 27.58 -3.88
N SER A 472 -11.32 27.45 -4.94
CA SER A 472 -12.72 27.84 -4.95
C SER A 472 -13.65 26.71 -4.49
N LYS A 473 -13.20 25.47 -4.65
CA LYS A 473 -13.96 24.27 -4.29
C LYS A 473 -13.08 23.28 -3.54
N ARG A 474 -13.57 22.82 -2.38
CA ARG A 474 -13.03 21.64 -1.70
C ARG A 474 -13.50 20.41 -2.45
N VAL A 475 -12.57 19.75 -3.12
CA VAL A 475 -12.82 18.60 -4.00
C VAL A 475 -12.94 17.32 -3.19
N ALA A 476 -12.14 17.14 -2.15
CA ALA A 476 -12.07 15.91 -1.37
C ALA A 476 -11.52 16.16 0.05
N ALA A 477 -11.69 15.17 0.92
CA ALA A 477 -10.93 15.05 2.16
C ALA A 477 -9.88 13.96 1.99
N GLU A 478 -8.68 14.17 2.54
CA GLU A 478 -7.61 13.17 2.55
C GLU A 478 -7.26 12.76 3.98
N PHE A 479 -7.11 11.45 4.18
CA PHE A 479 -6.57 10.88 5.40
C PHE A 479 -5.34 10.02 5.08
N GLY A 480 -4.16 10.54 5.42
CA GLY A 480 -2.91 9.81 5.29
C GLY A 480 -2.66 8.96 6.52
N THR A 481 -2.38 7.67 6.34
CA THR A 481 -1.93 6.80 7.42
C THR A 481 -0.42 6.92 7.63
N THR A 482 0.00 6.89 8.90
CA THR A 482 1.41 6.75 9.24
C THR A 482 1.91 5.33 8.91
N GLY A 483 3.23 5.14 9.06
CA GLY A 483 3.83 3.82 8.96
C GLY A 483 3.48 2.91 10.15
N ILE A 484 3.29 1.63 9.86
CA ILE A 484 3.17 0.59 10.88
C ILE A 484 4.44 0.56 11.74
N THR A 485 5.61 0.63 11.11
CA THR A 485 6.91 0.70 11.80
C THR A 485 7.91 1.62 11.11
N SER A 486 7.76 1.97 9.84
CA SER A 486 8.80 2.72 9.11
C SER A 486 9.09 4.11 9.70
N PRO A 487 10.37 4.52 9.77
CA PRO A 487 10.76 5.77 10.42
C PRO A 487 10.37 6.99 9.58
N GLY A 488 9.71 7.97 10.20
CA GLY A 488 9.28 9.22 9.59
C GLY A 488 10.15 10.41 10.00
N TYR A 489 9.80 11.60 9.52
CA TYR A 489 10.56 12.81 9.85
C TYR A 489 10.58 13.15 11.35
N GLY A 490 9.56 12.73 12.12
CA GLY A 490 9.55 12.90 13.57
C GLY A 490 10.61 12.05 14.28
N ASP A 491 11.00 10.91 13.70
CA ASP A 491 12.08 10.06 14.21
C ASP A 491 13.47 10.64 13.86
N ILE A 492 13.58 11.26 12.67
CA ILE A 492 14.81 11.88 12.19
C ILE A 492 15.10 13.22 12.91
N LEU A 493 14.04 13.98 13.21
CA LEU A 493 14.11 15.31 13.82
C LEU A 493 13.29 15.37 15.12
N PRO A 494 13.69 14.61 16.16
CA PRO A 494 12.91 14.47 17.37
C PRO A 494 12.78 15.81 18.11
N GLY A 495 11.58 16.07 18.65
CA GLY A 495 11.27 17.27 19.43
C GLY A 495 11.03 18.54 18.61
N ILE A 496 11.16 18.50 17.29
CA ILE A 496 10.72 19.59 16.42
C ILE A 496 9.21 19.43 16.17
N PRO A 497 8.38 20.47 16.36
CA PRO A 497 6.93 20.40 16.15
C PRO A 497 6.58 20.47 14.65
N LEU A 498 7.14 19.55 13.85
CA LEU A 498 7.01 19.52 12.39
C LEU A 498 5.55 19.47 11.94
N GLY A 499 4.72 18.65 12.59
CA GLY A 499 3.30 18.53 12.26
C GLY A 499 2.55 19.86 12.35
N GLN A 500 2.77 20.62 13.43
CA GLN A 500 2.19 21.96 13.60
C GLN A 500 2.74 22.95 12.57
N ALA A 501 4.04 22.84 12.24
CA ALA A 501 4.67 23.69 11.23
C ALA A 501 4.13 23.42 9.82
N PHE A 502 3.82 22.17 9.48
CA PHE A 502 3.15 21.81 8.23
C PHE A 502 1.74 22.40 8.17
N ALA A 503 0.93 22.22 9.22
CA ALA A 503 -0.44 22.75 9.27
C ALA A 503 -0.47 24.29 9.22
N ALA A 504 0.45 24.97 9.91
CA ALA A 504 0.53 26.42 9.90
C ALA A 504 0.93 26.99 8.52
N ARG A 505 1.74 26.25 7.76
CA ARG A 505 2.25 26.69 6.46
C ARG A 505 1.29 26.40 5.31
N ASN A 506 0.56 25.30 5.38
CA ASN A 506 -0.14 24.74 4.22
C ASN A 506 -1.66 24.81 4.45
N PRO A 507 -2.42 25.61 3.64
CA PRO A 507 -3.86 25.77 3.84
C PRO A 507 -4.67 24.46 3.79
N GLU A 508 -4.20 23.49 3.00
CA GLU A 508 -4.83 22.17 2.88
C GLU A 508 -4.61 21.29 4.12
N VAL A 509 -3.49 21.47 4.84
CA VAL A 509 -3.11 20.59 5.95
C VAL A 509 -3.78 21.05 7.23
N LYS A 510 -4.72 20.26 7.75
CA LYS A 510 -5.40 20.53 9.03
C LYS A 510 -4.69 19.87 10.20
N PHE A 511 -4.10 18.71 9.95
CA PHE A 511 -3.30 18.01 10.93
C PHE A 511 -2.24 17.16 10.25
N ALA A 512 -1.07 17.11 10.89
CA ALA A 512 -0.01 16.18 10.56
C ALA A 512 0.68 15.69 11.83
N ASP A 513 1.04 14.41 11.89
CA ASP A 513 1.91 13.86 12.93
C ASP A 513 2.95 12.93 12.30
N PRO A 514 4.21 13.39 12.15
CA PRO A 514 5.28 12.61 11.54
C PRO A 514 6.04 11.71 12.54
N GLY A 515 5.61 11.65 13.81
CA GLY A 515 6.29 10.87 14.85
C GLY A 515 5.50 9.63 15.27
N ALA A 516 4.17 9.72 15.34
CA ALA A 516 3.34 8.60 15.75
C ALA A 516 3.40 7.43 14.75
N LYS A 517 3.30 6.20 15.25
CA LYS A 517 3.14 4.95 14.48
C LYS A 517 1.78 4.34 14.75
N GLY A 518 1.19 3.66 13.77
CA GLY A 518 -0.20 3.23 13.88
C GLY A 518 -0.89 3.04 12.54
N PHE A 519 -2.20 3.29 12.52
CA PHE A 519 -3.06 3.14 11.35
C PHE A 519 -4.25 4.10 11.41
N VAL A 520 -4.93 4.33 10.29
CA VAL A 520 -6.21 5.07 10.26
C VAL A 520 -7.37 4.08 10.34
N LEU A 521 -8.32 4.31 11.25
CA LEU A 521 -9.61 3.62 11.28
C LEU A 521 -10.67 4.55 10.66
N LEU A 522 -11.18 4.18 9.49
CA LEU A 522 -12.17 4.95 8.74
C LEU A 522 -13.53 4.28 8.85
N THR A 523 -14.52 5.00 9.39
CA THR A 523 -15.93 4.59 9.39
C THR A 523 -16.72 5.45 8.40
N LEU A 524 -17.39 4.83 7.45
CA LEU A 524 -18.21 5.48 6.43
C LEU A 524 -19.68 5.15 6.66
N GLU A 525 -20.52 6.18 6.67
CA GLU A 525 -21.98 6.16 6.73
C GLU A 525 -22.50 7.07 5.60
N HIS A 526 -23.76 6.96 5.16
CA HIS A 526 -24.25 7.74 3.99
C HIS A 526 -24.03 9.25 4.09
N GLY A 527 -24.17 9.84 5.27
CA GLY A 527 -24.03 11.28 5.48
C GLY A 527 -22.73 11.70 6.18
N ARG A 528 -21.86 10.75 6.53
CA ARG A 528 -20.73 11.01 7.43
C ARG A 528 -19.58 10.04 7.22
N ALA A 529 -18.36 10.57 7.11
CA ALA A 529 -17.13 9.80 7.22
C ALA A 529 -16.38 10.24 8.49
N THR A 530 -15.94 9.28 9.29
CA THR A 530 -15.16 9.51 10.52
C THR A 530 -13.81 8.81 10.39
N SER A 531 -12.73 9.58 10.46
CA SER A 531 -11.36 9.09 10.47
C SER A 531 -10.77 9.20 11.87
N GLU A 532 -10.31 8.08 12.42
CA GLU A 532 -9.60 8.02 13.70
C GLU A 532 -8.16 7.58 13.47
N MET A 533 -7.21 8.41 13.88
CA MET A 533 -5.78 8.10 13.79
C MET A 533 -5.37 7.32 15.03
N ILE A 534 -5.26 5.99 14.91
CA ILE A 534 -4.95 5.12 16.03
C ILE A 534 -3.45 5.00 16.17
N ALA A 535 -2.89 5.50 17.27
CA ALA A 535 -1.46 5.43 17.56
C ALA A 535 -1.15 4.30 18.55
N VAL A 536 -0.04 3.59 18.32
CA VAL A 536 0.56 2.68 19.30
C VAL A 536 1.61 3.41 20.15
N SER A 537 1.73 3.04 21.43
CA SER A 537 2.64 3.72 22.35
C SER A 537 4.12 3.46 22.08
N THR A 538 4.45 2.36 21.39
CA THR A 538 5.82 1.99 21.02
C THR A 538 5.81 0.97 19.89
N ILE A 539 6.92 0.90 19.15
CA ILE A 539 7.26 -0.20 18.23
C ILE A 539 8.51 -0.94 18.70
N LEU A 540 9.08 -0.60 19.87
CA LEU A 540 10.35 -1.14 20.36
C LEU A 540 10.16 -2.32 21.34
N ALA A 541 8.91 -2.62 21.72
CA ALA A 541 8.57 -3.76 22.54
C ALA A 541 7.20 -4.31 22.12
N PRO A 542 6.92 -5.61 22.32
CA PRO A 542 5.64 -6.22 21.96
C PRO A 542 4.50 -5.86 22.94
N THR A 543 4.81 -5.29 24.10
CA THR A 543 3.81 -4.76 25.04
C THR A 543 3.57 -3.29 24.74
N TYR A 544 2.33 -2.93 24.44
CA TYR A 544 1.96 -1.59 24.01
C TYR A 544 0.54 -1.24 24.45
N THR A 545 0.18 0.03 24.32
CA THR A 545 -1.20 0.53 24.43
C THR A 545 -1.57 1.26 23.15
N THR A 546 -2.87 1.39 22.89
CA THR A 546 -3.40 2.17 21.77
C THR A 546 -4.12 3.42 22.28
N ARG A 547 -4.08 4.50 21.50
CA ARG A 547 -4.93 5.68 21.73
C ARG A 547 -5.39 6.26 20.39
N VAL A 548 -6.57 6.88 20.40
CA VAL A 548 -6.98 7.77 19.30
C VAL A 548 -6.17 9.06 19.46
N LEU A 549 -5.29 9.34 18.49
CA LEU A 549 -4.46 10.54 18.46
C LEU A 549 -5.28 11.76 18.06
N LYS A 550 -6.04 11.62 16.98
CA LYS A 550 -6.98 12.62 16.46
C LYS A 550 -8.17 11.92 15.82
N ARG A 551 -9.29 12.63 15.80
CA ARG A 551 -10.52 12.23 15.12
C ARG A 551 -11.02 13.38 14.27
N PHE A 552 -11.30 13.08 13.00
CA PHE A 552 -11.89 14.02 12.06
C PHE A 552 -13.19 13.46 11.50
N VAL A 553 -14.16 14.35 11.33
CA VAL A 553 -15.45 14.05 10.72
C VAL A 553 -15.62 14.93 9.48
N VAL A 554 -16.17 14.34 8.42
CA VAL A 554 -16.51 15.05 7.19
C VAL A 554 -17.86 14.57 6.66
N THR A 555 -18.61 15.48 6.02
CA THR A 555 -19.93 15.21 5.45
C THR A 555 -19.94 15.58 3.96
N PRO A 556 -20.77 14.93 3.12
CA PRO A 556 -20.87 15.25 1.71
C PRO A 556 -21.62 16.57 1.50
N THR A 557 -21.29 17.31 0.44
CA THR A 557 -22.05 18.51 0.06
C THR A 557 -23.21 18.17 -0.88
N GLY A 558 -24.14 19.10 -1.08
CA GLY A 558 -25.24 18.91 -2.06
C GLY A 558 -24.82 18.97 -3.54
N GLY A 559 -23.59 19.41 -3.85
CA GLY A 559 -23.12 19.69 -5.23
C GLY A 559 -21.83 18.96 -5.62
N GLY A 560 -21.52 17.84 -4.95
CA GLY A 560 -20.25 17.13 -5.08
C GLY A 560 -19.10 17.84 -4.34
N GLY A 561 -18.12 17.06 -3.89
CA GLY A 561 -17.10 17.47 -2.93
C GLY A 561 -17.52 17.22 -1.49
N VAL A 562 -16.79 17.79 -0.55
CA VAL A 562 -17.01 17.54 0.89
C VAL A 562 -16.96 18.82 1.72
N GLU A 563 -17.64 18.81 2.85
CA GLU A 563 -17.57 19.89 3.84
C GLU A 563 -16.18 19.99 4.49
N ALA A 564 -15.97 21.02 5.31
CA ALA A 564 -14.72 21.19 6.04
C ALA A 564 -14.51 20.04 7.04
N LEU A 565 -13.25 19.70 7.29
CA LEU A 565 -12.92 18.72 8.32
C LEU A 565 -13.25 19.30 9.69
N ALA A 566 -14.13 18.62 10.44
CA ALA A 566 -14.43 18.94 11.82
C ALA A 566 -13.61 18.02 12.74
N GLU A 567 -12.80 18.60 13.62
CA GLU A 567 -12.19 17.85 14.71
C GLU A 567 -13.27 17.51 15.77
N ALA A 568 -13.34 16.25 16.20
CA ALA A 568 -14.41 15.72 17.04
C ALA A 568 -13.94 15.09 18.34
#